data_AF-A0A966NYI5-F1
#
_entry.id   AF-A0A966NYI5-F1
#
_cell.length_a   1.000
_cell.length_b   1.000
_cell.length_c   1.000
_cell.angle_alpha   90.00
_cell.angle_beta   90.00
_cell.angle_gamma   90.00
#
_symmetry.space_group_name_H-M   'P 1'
#
loop_
_entity.id
_entity.type
_entity.pdbx_description
1 polymer ?
#
loop_
_entity_poly.entity_id
_entity_poly.type
_entity_poly.pdbx_seq_one_letter_code
_entity_poly.pdbx_strand_id
1 'polypeptide(L)'
;MLGVVAGEKELIDAIWGYSVMHGATASPFDANNGLRGIRTLGVRLAQQCASAQAIAESLSSNSKISAVNYPGLSSHPQHALAKRQMRRFGSVLSFEIASGFEGAKSFLSKLSLIRPAVSLGGPETLACHPASSTHVSISQADQQTAGITPGLIRLSVGLEDTRDLLADITSAL
;
A
#
# COMPACT_ATOMS: atom_id res chain seq x y z
N MET A 1 -12.48 -1.18 -14.79
CA MET A 1 -11.07 -1.17 -14.32
C MET A 1 -10.31 -0.23 -15.24
N LEU A 2 -9.55 0.71 -14.69
CA LEU A 2 -8.83 1.74 -15.45
C LEU A 2 -7.32 1.50 -15.38
N GLY A 3 -6.67 1.44 -16.52
CA GLY A 3 -5.21 1.43 -16.65
C GLY A 3 -4.73 2.68 -17.37
N VAL A 4 -3.50 3.12 -17.09
CA VAL A 4 -2.89 4.29 -17.73
C VAL A 4 -1.48 3.90 -18.17
N VAL A 5 -1.12 4.26 -19.40
CA VAL A 5 0.24 4.14 -19.93
C VAL A 5 0.69 5.54 -20.36
N ALA A 6 1.89 5.93 -19.99
CA ALA A 6 2.51 7.20 -20.38
C ALA A 6 3.96 6.94 -20.77
N GLY A 7 4.42 7.62 -21.82
CA GLY A 7 5.75 7.41 -22.38
C GLY A 7 5.96 8.24 -23.64
N GLU A 8 7.08 7.99 -24.32
CA GLU A 8 7.42 8.61 -25.60
C GLU A 8 6.44 8.20 -26.69
N LYS A 9 6.24 9.09 -27.67
CA LYS A 9 5.20 8.93 -28.69
C LYS A 9 5.35 7.63 -29.47
N GLU A 10 6.57 7.32 -29.88
CA GLU A 10 6.89 6.14 -30.69
C GLU A 10 6.50 4.85 -29.98
N LEU A 11 6.70 4.79 -28.65
CA LEU A 11 6.31 3.65 -27.82
C LEU A 11 4.78 3.60 -27.62
N ILE A 12 4.16 4.75 -27.36
CA ILE A 12 2.71 4.83 -27.15
C ILE A 12 1.95 4.46 -28.44
N ASP A 13 2.43 4.87 -29.62
CA ASP A 13 1.82 4.53 -30.90
C ASP A 13 1.85 3.01 -31.15
N ALA A 14 2.97 2.34 -30.83
CA ALA A 14 3.07 0.88 -30.93
C ALA A 14 2.10 0.17 -29.97
N ILE A 15 2.01 0.63 -28.71
CA ILE A 15 1.09 0.08 -27.71
C ILE A 15 -0.38 0.33 -28.11
N TRP A 16 -0.67 1.50 -28.67
CA TRP A 16 -2.00 1.86 -29.13
C TRP A 16 -2.48 0.92 -30.23
N GLY A 17 -1.63 0.64 -31.23
CA GLY A 17 -1.94 -0.33 -32.28
C GLY A 17 -2.32 -1.70 -31.72
N TYR A 18 -1.59 -2.18 -30.71
CA TYR A 18 -1.91 -3.43 -30.02
C TYR A 18 -3.24 -3.35 -29.23
N SER A 19 -3.46 -2.25 -28.50
CA SER A 19 -4.66 -2.04 -27.67
C SER A 19 -5.95 -2.04 -28.49
N VAL A 20 -5.95 -1.39 -29.65
CA VAL A 20 -7.10 -1.34 -30.57
C VAL A 20 -7.49 -2.74 -31.05
N MET A 21 -6.51 -3.58 -31.37
CA MET A 21 -6.76 -4.96 -31.81
C MET A 21 -7.35 -5.86 -30.72
N HIS A 22 -6.98 -5.62 -29.45
CA HIS A 22 -7.44 -6.44 -28.31
C HIS A 22 -8.68 -5.88 -27.62
N GLY A 23 -9.09 -4.64 -27.95
CA GLY A 23 -10.28 -4.00 -27.38
C GLY A 23 -10.16 -3.66 -25.89
N ALA A 24 -8.93 -3.61 -25.34
CA ALA A 24 -8.66 -3.34 -23.93
C ALA A 24 -8.79 -1.84 -23.58
N THR A 25 -9.97 -1.27 -23.88
CA THR A 25 -10.27 0.15 -23.69
C THR A 25 -11.13 0.35 -22.43
N ALA A 26 -10.85 1.41 -21.67
CA ALA A 26 -11.68 1.77 -20.54
C ALA A 26 -13.06 2.26 -20.99
N SER A 27 -14.10 1.95 -20.22
CA SER A 27 -15.42 2.54 -20.47
C SER A 27 -15.36 4.07 -20.29
N PRO A 28 -16.16 4.85 -21.04
CA PRO A 28 -16.22 6.31 -20.84
C PRO A 28 -16.58 6.70 -19.40
N PHE A 29 -17.37 5.88 -18.72
CA PHE A 29 -17.74 6.08 -17.32
C PHE A 29 -16.54 5.90 -16.37
N ASP A 30 -15.75 4.84 -16.55
CA ASP A 30 -14.52 4.61 -15.78
C ASP A 30 -13.50 5.75 -16.02
N ALA A 31 -13.35 6.18 -17.27
CA ALA A 31 -12.48 7.30 -17.64
C ALA A 31 -12.91 8.61 -16.97
N ASN A 32 -14.22 8.93 -16.98
CA ASN A 32 -14.75 10.11 -16.32
C ASN A 32 -14.53 10.07 -14.79
N ASN A 33 -14.72 8.91 -14.15
CA ASN A 33 -14.43 8.75 -12.73
C ASN A 33 -12.93 8.90 -12.41
N GLY A 34 -12.05 8.40 -13.27
CA GLY A 34 -10.62 8.63 -13.19
C GLY A 34 -10.26 10.11 -13.24
N LEU A 35 -10.79 10.84 -14.24
CA LEU A 35 -10.60 12.29 -14.37
C LEU A 35 -11.12 13.06 -13.15
N ARG A 36 -12.29 12.68 -12.62
CA ARG A 36 -12.83 13.24 -11.38
C ARG A 36 -11.88 13.01 -10.20
N GLY A 37 -11.36 11.79 -10.05
CA GLY A 37 -10.44 11.41 -8.96
C GLY A 37 -9.10 12.14 -9.00
N ILE A 38 -8.57 12.45 -10.19
CA ILE A 38 -7.30 13.18 -10.35
C ILE A 38 -7.36 14.59 -9.76
N ARG A 39 -8.52 15.24 -9.80
CA ARG A 39 -8.70 16.62 -9.30
C ARG A 39 -8.32 16.80 -7.83
N THR A 40 -8.44 15.75 -7.02
CA THR A 40 -8.08 15.75 -5.59
C THR A 40 -6.81 14.97 -5.28
N LEU A 41 -6.08 14.50 -6.30
CA LEU A 41 -4.91 13.62 -6.11
C LEU A 41 -3.84 14.25 -5.21
N GLY A 42 -3.52 15.53 -5.43
CA GLY A 42 -2.46 16.22 -4.69
C GLY A 42 -2.72 16.31 -3.18
N VAL A 43 -3.96 16.63 -2.80
CA VAL A 43 -4.38 16.74 -1.39
C VAL A 43 -4.54 15.37 -0.74
N ARG A 44 -5.06 14.37 -1.47
CA ARG A 44 -5.17 12.99 -0.97
C ARG A 44 -3.81 12.41 -0.66
N LEU A 45 -2.87 12.50 -1.61
CA LEU A 45 -1.51 11.99 -1.41
C LEU A 45 -0.78 12.73 -0.28
N ALA A 46 -1.06 14.02 -0.06
CA ALA A 46 -0.45 14.76 1.04
C ALA A 46 -0.86 14.17 2.39
N GLN A 47 -2.17 14.02 2.62
CA GLN A 47 -2.72 13.44 3.85
C GLN A 47 -2.27 11.99 4.03
N GLN A 48 -2.43 11.16 3.01
CA GLN A 48 -2.09 9.73 3.09
C GLN A 48 -0.60 9.50 3.40
N CYS A 49 0.30 10.28 2.79
CA CYS A 49 1.73 10.16 3.07
C CYS A 49 2.09 10.66 4.48
N ALA A 50 1.45 11.73 4.96
CA ALA A 50 1.69 12.24 6.31
C ALA A 50 1.23 11.21 7.37
N SER A 51 0.04 10.65 7.20
CA SER A 51 -0.47 9.57 8.05
C SER A 51 0.42 8.33 7.99
N ALA A 52 0.86 7.91 6.79
CA ALA A 52 1.74 6.76 6.63
C ALA A 52 3.09 6.93 7.35
N GLN A 53 3.68 8.14 7.29
CA GLN A 53 4.90 8.46 8.04
C GLN A 53 4.68 8.33 9.55
N ALA A 54 3.63 8.94 10.09
CA ALA A 54 3.33 8.89 11.52
C ALA A 54 3.07 7.45 12.01
N ILE A 55 2.34 6.65 11.23
CA ILE A 55 2.11 5.23 11.51
C ILE A 55 3.42 4.45 11.49
N ALA A 56 4.27 4.65 10.47
CA ALA A 56 5.55 3.97 10.35
C ALA A 56 6.49 4.26 11.54
N GLU A 57 6.55 5.52 11.99
CA GLU A 57 7.33 5.94 13.16
C GLU A 57 6.79 5.32 14.46
N SER A 58 5.46 5.33 14.64
CA SER A 58 4.82 4.72 15.80
C SER A 58 5.05 3.21 15.87
N LEU A 59 4.95 2.51 14.73
CA LEU A 59 5.20 1.07 14.64
C LEU A 59 6.67 0.73 14.91
N SER A 60 7.60 1.56 14.46
CA SER A 60 9.05 1.34 14.64
C SER A 60 9.48 1.37 16.12
N SER A 61 8.66 1.97 16.98
CA SER A 61 8.90 2.05 18.42
C SER A 61 8.15 0.98 19.24
N ASN A 62 7.38 0.11 18.58
CA ASN A 62 6.52 -0.87 19.25
C ASN A 62 7.20 -2.24 19.38
N SER A 63 7.28 -2.78 20.60
CA SER A 63 7.95 -4.07 20.89
C SER A 63 7.28 -5.30 20.27
N LYS A 64 6.02 -5.21 19.84
CA LYS A 64 5.31 -6.28 19.14
C LYS A 64 5.65 -6.34 17.64
N ILE A 65 6.38 -5.35 17.12
CA ILE A 65 6.75 -5.22 15.72
C ILE A 65 8.23 -5.55 15.55
N SER A 66 8.55 -6.50 14.68
CA SER A 66 9.93 -6.92 14.41
C SER A 66 10.61 -6.06 13.32
N ALA A 67 9.84 -5.54 12.37
CA ALA A 67 10.34 -4.73 11.28
C ALA A 67 9.26 -3.80 10.71
N VAL A 68 9.69 -2.64 10.19
CA VAL A 68 8.83 -1.70 9.44
C VAL A 68 9.53 -1.33 8.14
N ASN A 69 8.84 -1.55 7.02
CA ASN A 69 9.31 -1.19 5.69
C ASN A 69 8.54 0.05 5.21
N TYR A 70 9.19 1.20 5.33
CA TYR A 70 8.66 2.45 4.79
C TYR A 70 9.80 3.34 4.29
N PRO A 71 9.78 3.82 3.03
CA PRO A 71 10.88 4.62 2.47
C PRO A 71 11.18 5.91 3.22
N GLY A 72 10.22 6.42 4.01
CA GLY A 72 10.36 7.63 4.82
C GLY A 72 11.12 7.45 6.13
N LEU A 73 11.33 6.21 6.58
CA LEU A 73 12.13 5.93 7.78
C LEU A 73 13.63 5.99 7.47
N SER A 74 14.42 6.57 8.37
CA SER A 74 15.88 6.62 8.23
C SER A 74 16.53 5.24 8.28
N SER A 75 15.86 4.26 8.89
CA SER A 75 16.28 2.85 8.93
C SER A 75 16.08 2.13 7.60
N HIS A 76 15.30 2.68 6.66
CA HIS A 76 15.05 2.03 5.38
C HIS A 76 16.34 2.01 4.53
N PRO A 77 16.78 0.86 3.98
CA PRO A 77 18.07 0.72 3.29
C PRO A 77 18.29 1.72 2.14
N GLN A 78 17.19 2.11 1.47
CA GLN A 78 17.20 3.05 0.35
C GLN A 78 16.64 4.42 0.70
N HIS A 79 16.55 4.80 1.98
CA HIS A 79 16.00 6.10 2.40
C HIS A 79 16.68 7.30 1.70
N ALA A 80 18.01 7.26 1.57
CA ALA A 80 18.76 8.31 0.88
C ALA A 80 18.38 8.43 -0.61
N LEU A 81 18.13 7.31 -1.28
CA LEU A 81 17.64 7.30 -2.67
C LEU A 81 16.20 7.81 -2.74
N ALA A 82 15.33 7.34 -1.83
CA ALA A 82 13.95 7.78 -1.73
C ALA A 82 13.86 9.31 -1.58
N LYS A 83 14.66 9.91 -0.70
CA LYS A 83 14.75 11.37 -0.53
C LYS A 83 15.16 12.11 -1.81
N ARG A 84 16.04 11.53 -2.64
CA ARG A 84 16.50 12.16 -3.89
C ARG A 84 15.44 12.12 -4.99
N GLN A 85 14.67 11.04 -5.10
CA GLN A 85 13.76 10.79 -6.24
C GLN A 85 12.28 11.03 -5.93
N MET A 86 11.87 10.97 -4.65
CA MET A 86 10.47 11.04 -4.24
C MET A 86 10.18 12.38 -3.55
N ARG A 87 9.07 13.03 -3.93
CA ARG A 87 8.58 14.23 -3.22
C ARG A 87 7.91 13.90 -1.87
N ARG A 88 7.38 12.69 -1.74
CA ARG A 88 6.76 12.08 -0.55
C ARG A 88 7.00 10.58 -0.60
N PHE A 89 6.99 9.90 0.54
CA PHE A 89 7.40 8.49 0.62
C PHE A 89 6.29 7.46 0.33
N GLY A 90 5.11 7.92 -0.08
CA GLY A 90 3.98 7.06 -0.44
C GLY A 90 3.03 6.80 0.73
N SER A 91 1.87 6.23 0.40
CA SER A 91 0.79 5.92 1.34
C SER A 91 0.77 4.46 1.79
N VAL A 92 1.69 3.64 1.27
CA VAL A 92 1.76 2.22 1.56
C VAL A 92 3.00 1.95 2.38
N LEU A 93 2.84 1.18 3.45
CA LEU A 93 3.93 0.61 4.23
C LEU A 93 3.64 -0.88 4.50
N SER A 94 4.68 -1.61 4.87
CA SER A 94 4.51 -2.93 5.46
C SER A 94 5.24 -3.03 6.79
N PHE A 95 4.79 -3.92 7.65
CA PHE A 95 5.42 -4.18 8.93
C PHE A 95 5.23 -5.64 9.32
N GLU A 96 6.10 -6.15 10.18
CA GLU A 96 6.08 -7.53 10.62
C GLU A 96 5.69 -7.63 12.08
N ILE A 97 4.68 -8.44 12.38
CA ILE A 97 4.30 -8.76 13.75
C ILE A 97 5.19 -9.90 14.26
N ALA A 98 5.84 -9.67 15.40
CA ALA A 98 6.85 -10.58 15.95
C ALA A 98 6.29 -11.98 16.28
N SER A 99 5.01 -12.09 16.63
CA SER A 99 4.34 -13.36 16.89
C SER A 99 3.85 -14.10 15.63
N GLY A 100 4.34 -13.69 14.45
CA GLY A 100 4.12 -14.39 13.19
C GLY A 100 2.64 -14.45 12.76
N PHE A 101 2.26 -15.56 12.14
CA PHE A 101 0.94 -15.73 11.53
C PHE A 101 -0.23 -15.53 12.48
N GLU A 102 -0.18 -16.11 13.67
CA GLU A 102 -1.25 -15.95 14.67
C GLU A 102 -1.35 -14.50 15.15
N GLY A 103 -0.22 -13.79 15.25
CA GLY A 103 -0.19 -12.36 15.50
C GLY A 103 -0.87 -11.55 14.40
N ALA A 104 -0.46 -11.78 13.15
CA ALA A 104 -1.03 -11.15 11.96
C ALA A 104 -2.54 -11.36 11.85
N LYS A 105 -3.00 -12.59 12.06
CA LYS A 105 -4.42 -12.97 12.06
C LYS A 105 -5.19 -12.29 13.20
N SER A 106 -4.66 -12.32 14.42
CA SER A 106 -5.27 -11.67 15.58
C SER A 106 -5.40 -10.16 15.37
N PHE A 107 -4.33 -9.51 14.91
CA PHE A 107 -4.30 -8.09 14.58
C PHE A 107 -5.41 -7.72 13.58
N LEU A 108 -5.46 -8.40 12.42
CA LEU A 108 -6.48 -8.11 11.40
C LEU A 108 -7.91 -8.32 11.91
N SER A 109 -8.14 -9.27 12.82
CA SER A 109 -9.45 -9.53 13.40
C SER A 109 -9.92 -8.50 14.44
N LYS A 110 -8.97 -7.74 15.01
CA LYS A 110 -9.23 -6.74 16.06
C LYS A 110 -9.37 -5.32 15.53
N LEU A 111 -9.03 -5.08 14.27
CA LEU A 111 -9.22 -3.78 13.63
C LEU A 111 -10.70 -3.42 13.55
N SER A 112 -11.03 -2.19 13.93
CA SER A 112 -12.39 -1.67 14.00
C SER A 112 -12.65 -0.56 12.97
N LEU A 113 -11.61 0.19 12.62
CA LEU A 113 -11.66 1.24 11.60
C LEU A 113 -11.04 0.77 10.28
N ILE A 114 -9.84 0.18 10.36
CA ILE A 114 -9.09 -0.30 9.19
C ILE A 114 -9.71 -1.60 8.67
N ARG A 115 -9.93 -1.69 7.36
CA ARG A 115 -10.63 -2.84 6.76
C ARG A 115 -9.66 -3.89 6.20
N PRO A 116 -9.86 -5.18 6.49
CA PRO A 116 -9.14 -6.26 5.81
C PRO A 116 -9.52 -6.34 4.33
N ALA A 117 -8.64 -5.90 3.41
CA ALA A 117 -8.87 -5.96 1.97
C ALA A 117 -7.57 -5.89 1.16
N VAL A 118 -7.60 -6.44 -0.06
CA VAL A 118 -6.40 -6.61 -0.92
C VAL A 118 -6.08 -5.42 -1.82
N SER A 119 -7.02 -4.48 -2.00
CA SER A 119 -6.81 -3.28 -2.81
C SER A 119 -5.95 -2.23 -2.08
N LEU A 120 -5.64 -1.11 -2.75
CA LEU A 120 -4.82 -0.03 -2.19
C LEU A 120 -5.11 1.32 -2.86
N GLY A 121 -4.67 2.41 -2.22
CA GLY A 121 -4.71 3.78 -2.77
C GLY A 121 -6.09 4.48 -2.72
N GLY A 122 -7.09 3.80 -2.15
CA GLY A 122 -8.42 4.38 -1.90
C GLY A 122 -8.44 5.38 -0.75
N PRO A 123 -9.60 6.04 -0.52
CA PRO A 123 -9.77 6.95 0.60
C PRO A 123 -9.89 6.23 1.95
N GLU A 124 -10.28 4.96 1.97
CA GLU A 124 -10.30 4.12 3.18
C GLU A 124 -8.96 3.43 3.41
N THR A 125 -8.58 3.28 4.69
CA THR A 125 -7.41 2.52 5.10
C THR A 125 -7.68 1.03 5.03
N LEU A 126 -6.81 0.31 4.32
CA LEU A 126 -6.93 -1.14 4.08
C LEU A 126 -5.68 -1.86 4.58
N ALA A 127 -5.87 -2.99 5.26
CA ALA A 127 -4.80 -3.88 5.66
C ALA A 127 -4.97 -5.26 5.01
N CYS A 128 -3.87 -5.92 4.66
CA CYS A 128 -3.91 -7.34 4.29
C CYS A 128 -2.67 -8.08 4.81
N HIS A 129 -2.84 -9.39 5.01
CA HIS A 129 -1.75 -10.32 5.28
C HIS A 129 -1.37 -11.01 3.94
N PRO A 130 -0.27 -10.61 3.27
CA PRO A 130 0.00 -11.02 1.89
C PRO A 130 0.18 -12.53 1.74
N ALA A 131 0.79 -13.22 2.71
CA ALA A 131 1.09 -14.65 2.65
C ALA A 131 -0.18 -15.52 2.56
N SER A 132 -1.27 -15.11 3.22
CA SER A 132 -2.55 -15.84 3.21
C SER A 132 -3.63 -15.21 2.32
N SER A 133 -3.27 -14.21 1.50
CA SER A 133 -4.23 -13.54 0.59
C SER A 133 -3.66 -13.41 -0.82
N THR A 134 -3.02 -12.30 -1.16
CA THR A 134 -2.62 -11.98 -2.53
C THR A 134 -1.51 -12.88 -3.08
N HIS A 135 -0.74 -13.57 -2.21
CA HIS A 135 0.37 -14.44 -2.61
C HIS A 135 0.14 -15.91 -2.23
N VAL A 136 -1.11 -16.31 -1.95
CA VAL A 136 -1.45 -17.69 -1.56
C VAL A 136 -1.10 -18.72 -2.64
N SER A 137 -1.02 -18.31 -3.90
CA SER A 137 -0.66 -19.16 -5.03
C SER A 137 0.85 -19.43 -5.16
N ILE A 138 1.67 -18.83 -4.30
CA ILE A 138 3.13 -18.96 -4.30
C ILE A 138 3.53 -19.93 -3.18
N SER A 139 4.55 -20.78 -3.45
CA SER A 139 5.05 -21.72 -2.44
C SER A 139 5.60 -20.98 -1.21
N GLN A 140 5.56 -21.62 -0.03
CA GLN A 140 6.09 -21.01 1.19
C GLN A 140 7.59 -20.67 1.07
N ALA A 141 8.36 -21.48 0.36
CA ALA A 141 9.78 -21.24 0.12
C ALA A 141 10.02 -20.00 -0.76
N ASP A 142 9.22 -19.82 -1.79
CA ASP A 142 9.28 -18.64 -2.67
C ASP A 142 8.78 -17.38 -1.95
N GLN A 143 7.75 -17.51 -1.10
CA GLN A 143 7.29 -16.42 -0.25
C GLN A 143 8.41 -15.92 0.68
N GLN A 144 9.10 -16.83 1.36
CA GLN A 144 10.23 -16.47 2.22
C GLN A 144 11.36 -15.81 1.43
N THR A 145 11.69 -16.34 0.25
CA THR A 145 12.72 -15.76 -0.63
C THR A 145 12.34 -14.35 -1.09
N ALA A 146 11.05 -14.09 -1.31
CA ALA A 146 10.52 -12.78 -1.67
C ALA A 146 10.34 -11.83 -0.46
N GLY A 147 10.72 -12.24 0.75
CA GLY A 147 10.53 -11.44 1.98
C GLY A 147 9.08 -11.38 2.47
N ILE A 148 8.21 -12.29 2.01
CA ILE A 148 6.83 -12.43 2.46
C ILE A 148 6.83 -13.36 3.67
N THR A 149 7.03 -12.80 4.86
CA THR A 149 7.04 -13.56 6.10
C THR A 149 5.62 -13.83 6.62
N PRO A 150 5.42 -14.84 7.48
CA PRO A 150 4.12 -15.12 8.08
C PRO A 150 3.59 -14.01 8.99
N GLY A 151 4.43 -13.07 9.42
CA GLY A 151 4.03 -11.93 10.24
C GLY A 151 3.75 -10.66 9.43
N LEU A 152 3.93 -10.69 8.11
CA LEU A 152 3.91 -9.49 7.27
C LEU A 152 2.49 -8.95 7.08
N ILE A 153 2.29 -7.69 7.44
CA ILE A 153 1.08 -6.92 7.13
C ILE A 153 1.44 -5.83 6.14
N ARG A 154 0.63 -5.68 5.09
CA ARG A 154 0.67 -4.51 4.20
C ARG A 154 -0.48 -3.58 4.56
N LEU A 155 -0.17 -2.31 4.80
CA LEU A 155 -1.13 -1.26 5.10
C LEU A 155 -1.15 -0.23 3.96
N SER A 156 -2.33 -0.02 3.38
CA SER A 156 -2.61 1.09 2.46
C SER A 156 -3.37 2.17 3.21
N VAL A 157 -2.70 3.27 3.52
CA VAL A 157 -3.23 4.35 4.35
C VAL A 157 -4.19 5.24 3.54
N GLY A 158 -5.36 5.47 4.13
CA GLY A 158 -6.46 6.29 3.63
C GLY A 158 -6.42 7.74 4.11
N LEU A 159 -7.58 8.38 4.16
CA LEU A 159 -7.78 9.79 4.45
C LEU A 159 -8.37 10.05 5.85
N GLU A 160 -8.52 9.00 6.66
CA GLU A 160 -8.98 9.12 8.04
C GLU A 160 -8.06 10.02 8.87
N ASP A 161 -8.55 10.46 10.03
CA ASP A 161 -7.71 11.18 11.00
C ASP A 161 -6.57 10.26 11.45
N THR A 162 -5.34 10.77 11.38
CA THR A 162 -4.13 10.00 11.72
C THR A 162 -4.19 9.45 13.14
N ARG A 163 -4.82 10.15 14.08
CA ARG A 163 -4.93 9.71 15.48
C ARG A 163 -5.87 8.52 15.62
N ASP A 164 -6.96 8.51 14.86
CA ASP A 164 -7.91 7.39 14.88
C ASP A 164 -7.28 6.13 14.27
N LEU A 165 -6.50 6.28 13.20
CA LEU A 165 -5.72 5.17 12.63
C LEU A 165 -4.68 4.63 13.61
N LEU A 166 -3.94 5.51 14.28
CA LEU A 166 -2.97 5.09 15.30
C LEU A 166 -3.65 4.39 16.48
N ALA A 167 -4.81 4.90 16.92
CA ALA A 167 -5.58 4.29 18.01
C ALA A 167 -6.09 2.90 17.63
N ASP A 168 -6.64 2.72 16.43
CA ASP A 168 -7.11 1.43 15.93
C ASP A 168 -5.97 0.41 15.83
N ILE A 169 -4.83 0.82 15.26
CA ILE A 169 -3.62 -0.03 15.18
C ILE A 169 -3.11 -0.41 16.57
N THR A 170 -3.02 0.57 17.48
CA THR A 170 -2.50 0.34 18.84
C THR A 170 -3.40 -0.60 19.63
N SER A 171 -4.72 -0.47 19.47
CA SER A 171 -5.69 -1.35 20.13
C SER A 171 -5.67 -2.77 19.55
N ALA A 172 -5.35 -2.93 18.26
CA ALA A 172 -5.33 -4.22 17.60
C ALA A 172 -4.03 -5.03 17.85
N LEU A 173 -2.91 -4.34 18.12
CA LEU A 173 -1.61 -4.93 18.46
C LEU A 173 -1.56 -5.44 19.90
#